data_AF-A0A2C9KFK6-F1
#
_entry.id   AF-A0A2C9KFK6-F1
#
_cell.length_a   1.000
_cell.length_b   1.000
_cell.length_c   1.000
_cell.angle_alpha   90.00
_cell.angle_beta   90.00
_cell.angle_gamma   90.00
#
_symmetry.space_group_name_H-M   'P 1'
#
loop_
_entity.id
_entity.type
_entity.pdbx_description
1 polymer ?
#
loop_
_entity_poly.entity_id
_entity_poly.type
_entity_poly.pdbx_seq_one_letter_code
_entity_poly.pdbx_strand_id
1 'polypeptide(L)'
;MDTLTRSSRISYCCAFGATAFLVYVILLEHRFAIQYDGPIALKSLIAVLSMFVYGMVFFPVFASLALATALSYLLGSLYTWMFLVVDVYKLTECSFTVEARAILFVRAIPSLLCLGYLSISMPIRFVLACWNRRFFLSSEDETPPFESLDDIKESFQGKHVRKLLRKPEVKAKKVGAVNIIKSVFSNKVYELLYHRKRGFRYPSRLISVMFIAGCVIYVLTVELLVQVIQYIDLAETFIETQLQALGFDDEDEDYPVDPDQIPPSLQIGLLIAQVLYGRLEFFLSFSICGFFCVQL
;
A
#
# COMPACT_ATOMS: atom_id res chain seq x y z
N MET A 1 7.22 -1.55 -23.24
CA MET A 1 6.59 -0.88 -22.07
C MET A 1 7.35 0.41 -21.82
N ASP A 2 6.83 1.54 -22.29
CA ASP A 2 7.44 2.84 -22.00
C ASP A 2 7.21 3.23 -20.54
N THR A 3 8.15 2.83 -19.68
CA THR A 3 8.28 3.32 -18.31
C THR A 3 8.56 4.83 -18.24
N LEU A 4 8.73 5.47 -19.40
CA LEU A 4 9.09 6.87 -19.60
C LEU A 4 7.89 7.80 -19.82
N THR A 5 6.69 7.29 -20.14
CA THR A 5 5.54 8.17 -20.38
C THR A 5 4.98 8.77 -19.08
N ARG A 6 4.90 10.10 -19.10
CA ARG A 6 4.83 11.01 -17.94
C ARG A 6 3.52 10.94 -17.13
N SER A 7 2.43 10.42 -17.69
CA SER A 7 1.05 10.66 -17.21
C SER A 7 0.37 9.49 -16.48
N SER A 8 0.89 8.27 -16.52
CA SER A 8 0.17 7.07 -16.03
C SER A 8 0.80 6.37 -14.83
N ARG A 9 1.79 7.00 -14.15
CA ARG A 9 2.57 6.37 -13.08
C ARG A 9 1.73 5.83 -11.92
N ILE A 10 0.76 6.61 -11.45
CA ILE A 10 -0.12 6.19 -10.35
C ILE A 10 -0.99 5.00 -10.78
N SER A 11 -1.54 5.02 -12.01
CA SER A 11 -2.31 3.88 -12.53
C SER A 11 -1.46 2.62 -12.65
N TYR A 12 -0.19 2.75 -13.04
CA TYR A 12 0.76 1.62 -13.00
C TYR A 12 1.00 1.13 -11.57
N CYS A 13 1.20 2.01 -10.60
CA CYS A 13 1.38 1.64 -9.20
C CYS A 13 0.15 0.89 -8.66
N CYS A 14 -1.05 1.39 -8.94
CA CYS A 14 -2.30 0.73 -8.54
C CYS A 14 -2.50 -0.61 -9.23
N ALA A 15 -2.15 -0.75 -10.52
CA ALA A 15 -2.26 -2.02 -11.23
C ALA A 15 -1.31 -3.06 -10.63
N PHE A 16 -0.07 -2.68 -10.36
CA PHE A 16 0.89 -3.56 -9.67
C PHE A 16 0.46 -3.87 -8.23
N GLY A 17 -0.09 -2.89 -7.49
CA GLY A 17 -0.63 -3.09 -6.15
C GLY A 17 -1.77 -4.09 -6.11
N ALA A 18 -2.75 -3.95 -7.02
CA ALA A 18 -3.87 -4.88 -7.14
C ALA A 18 -3.40 -6.31 -7.48
N THR A 19 -2.45 -6.46 -8.42
CA THR A 19 -1.88 -7.78 -8.73
C THR A 19 -1.14 -8.40 -7.56
N ALA A 20 -0.34 -7.61 -6.84
CA ALA A 20 0.45 -8.10 -5.72
C ALA A 20 -0.47 -8.53 -4.57
N PHE A 21 -1.54 -7.78 -4.31
CA PHE A 21 -2.51 -8.14 -3.28
C PHE A 21 -3.29 -9.40 -3.64
N LEU A 22 -3.70 -9.56 -4.90
CA LEU A 22 -4.37 -10.77 -5.35
C LEU A 22 -3.47 -12.00 -5.16
N VAL A 23 -2.21 -11.92 -5.58
CA VAL A 23 -1.21 -12.98 -5.36
C VAL A 23 -0.99 -13.24 -3.87
N TYR A 24 -0.92 -12.19 -3.04
CA TYR A 24 -0.79 -12.30 -1.58
C TYR A 24 -1.95 -13.09 -0.95
N VAL A 25 -3.19 -12.75 -1.28
CA VAL A 25 -4.39 -13.45 -0.77
C VAL A 25 -4.35 -14.93 -1.16
N ILE A 26 -3.98 -15.23 -2.40
CA ILE A 26 -3.93 -16.61 -2.89
C ILE A 26 -2.81 -17.42 -2.23
N LEU A 27 -1.65 -16.81 -1.99
CA LEU A 27 -0.52 -17.48 -1.35
C LEU A 27 -0.79 -17.82 0.11
N LEU A 28 -1.38 -16.89 0.86
CA LEU A 28 -1.58 -17.06 2.30
C LEU A 28 -2.88 -17.79 2.66
N GLU A 29 -3.96 -17.61 1.89
CA GLU A 29 -5.19 -18.36 2.12
C GLU A 29 -5.19 -19.75 1.45
N HIS A 30 -4.12 -20.12 0.75
CA HIS A 30 -3.99 -21.39 0.00
C HIS A 30 -5.18 -21.70 -0.93
N ARG A 31 -5.87 -20.67 -1.43
CA ARG A 31 -6.95 -20.83 -2.41
C ARG A 31 -6.38 -21.01 -3.81
N PHE A 32 -5.82 -22.19 -4.06
CA PHE A 32 -5.34 -22.56 -5.38
C PHE A 32 -6.52 -22.67 -6.35
N ALA A 33 -6.31 -22.23 -7.59
CA ALA A 33 -7.30 -22.40 -8.67
C ALA A 33 -7.58 -23.89 -8.98
N ILE A 34 -6.67 -24.78 -8.59
CA ILE A 34 -6.76 -26.23 -8.77
C ILE A 34 -6.47 -26.88 -7.41
N GLN A 35 -7.48 -27.49 -6.80
CA GLN A 35 -7.27 -28.35 -5.64
C GLN A 35 -6.60 -29.65 -6.11
N TYR A 36 -5.43 -29.95 -5.56
CA TYR A 36 -4.66 -31.14 -5.92
C TYR A 36 -4.09 -31.80 -4.65
N ASP A 37 -4.61 -32.97 -4.31
CA ASP A 37 -4.22 -33.78 -3.15
C ASP A 37 -3.23 -34.89 -3.53
N GLY A 38 -2.12 -34.52 -4.19
CA GLY A 38 -1.08 -35.47 -4.56
C GLY A 38 0.30 -35.14 -3.95
N PRO A 39 1.38 -35.72 -4.50
CA PRO A 39 2.72 -35.62 -3.92
C PRO A 39 3.21 -34.16 -3.83
N ILE A 40 4.03 -33.88 -2.81
CA ILE A 40 4.50 -32.54 -2.41
C ILE A 40 5.13 -31.76 -3.58
N ALA A 41 5.87 -32.45 -4.47
CA ALA A 41 6.51 -31.85 -5.63
C ALA A 41 5.51 -31.28 -6.66
N LEU A 42 4.34 -31.88 -6.78
CA LEU A 42 3.32 -31.43 -7.74
C LEU A 42 2.50 -30.27 -7.16
N LYS A 43 2.38 -30.21 -5.83
CA LYS A 43 1.75 -29.09 -5.11
C LYS A 43 2.55 -27.78 -5.25
N SER A 44 3.88 -27.83 -5.22
CA SER A 44 4.69 -26.63 -5.45
C SER A 44 4.62 -26.16 -6.91
N LEU A 45 4.64 -27.11 -7.87
CA LEU A 45 4.48 -26.79 -9.30
C LEU A 45 3.12 -26.13 -9.58
N ILE A 46 2.03 -26.63 -8.98
CA ILE A 46 0.70 -26.05 -9.18
C ILE A 46 0.58 -24.65 -8.57
N ALA A 47 1.27 -24.39 -7.45
CA ALA A 47 1.36 -23.06 -6.87
C ALA A 47 2.06 -22.07 -7.83
N VAL A 48 3.21 -22.45 -8.40
CA VAL A 48 3.93 -21.63 -9.38
C VAL A 48 3.09 -21.38 -10.64
N LEU A 49 2.41 -22.42 -11.15
CA LEU A 49 1.54 -22.28 -12.32
C LEU A 49 0.35 -21.37 -12.03
N SER A 50 -0.23 -21.46 -10.82
CA SER A 50 -1.32 -20.57 -10.40
C SER A 50 -0.87 -19.09 -10.41
N MET A 51 0.33 -18.77 -9.90
CA MET A 51 0.87 -17.41 -9.97
C MET A 51 0.96 -16.90 -11.40
N PHE A 52 1.38 -17.74 -12.34
CA PHE A 52 1.49 -17.36 -13.75
C PHE A 52 0.11 -17.07 -14.35
N VAL A 53 -0.88 -17.93 -14.08
CA VAL A 53 -2.27 -17.71 -14.52
C VAL A 53 -2.82 -16.39 -14.00
N TYR A 54 -2.63 -16.08 -12.72
CA TYR A 54 -3.07 -14.81 -12.15
C TYR A 54 -2.34 -13.59 -12.74
N GLY A 55 -1.04 -13.73 -13.03
CA GLY A 55 -0.29 -12.71 -13.77
C GLY A 55 -0.85 -12.47 -15.18
N MET A 56 -1.24 -13.53 -15.88
CA MET A 56 -1.87 -13.42 -17.21
C MET A 56 -3.26 -12.79 -17.14
N VAL A 57 -4.05 -13.04 -16.10
CA VAL A 57 -5.39 -12.45 -15.93
C VAL A 57 -5.35 -10.91 -15.84
N PHE A 58 -4.27 -10.33 -15.30
CA PHE A 58 -4.07 -8.87 -15.27
C PHE A 58 -3.34 -8.31 -16.49
N PHE A 59 -2.85 -9.15 -17.39
CA PHE A 59 -2.17 -8.72 -18.61
C PHE A 59 -3.00 -7.73 -19.44
N PRO A 60 -4.33 -7.93 -19.66
CA PRO A 60 -5.15 -6.97 -20.40
C PRO A 60 -5.16 -5.56 -19.77
N VAL A 61 -5.13 -5.47 -18.44
CA VAL A 61 -5.07 -4.18 -17.73
C VAL A 61 -3.73 -3.49 -17.99
N PHE A 62 -2.60 -4.22 -17.94
CA PHE A 62 -1.30 -3.64 -18.29
C PHE A 62 -1.19 -3.27 -19.77
N ALA A 63 -1.72 -4.09 -20.67
CA ALA A 63 -1.78 -3.80 -22.09
C ALA A 63 -2.59 -2.51 -22.36
N SER A 64 -3.69 -2.31 -21.64
CA SER A 64 -4.52 -1.11 -21.75
C SER A 64 -3.78 0.19 -21.37
N LEU A 65 -2.92 0.11 -20.34
CA LEU A 65 -2.07 1.22 -19.91
C LEU A 65 -0.91 1.49 -20.86
N ALA A 66 -0.43 0.47 -21.58
CA ALA A 66 0.71 0.57 -22.47
C ALA A 66 0.33 1.10 -23.86
N LEU A 67 -0.79 0.64 -24.43
CA LEU A 67 -1.23 1.02 -25.79
C LEU A 67 -1.78 2.45 -25.87
N ALA A 68 -2.31 2.99 -24.76
CA ALA A 68 -2.83 4.35 -24.65
C ALA A 68 -3.81 4.77 -25.76
N THR A 69 -4.59 3.82 -26.31
CA THR A 69 -5.63 4.08 -27.30
C THR A 69 -7.00 4.14 -26.64
N ALA A 70 -7.98 4.78 -27.29
CA ALA A 70 -9.35 4.84 -26.75
C ALA A 70 -9.93 3.43 -26.53
N LEU A 71 -9.77 2.51 -27.48
CA LEU A 71 -10.26 1.13 -27.34
C LEU A 71 -9.55 0.37 -26.21
N SER A 72 -8.25 0.60 -26.01
CA SER A 72 -7.51 -0.05 -24.94
C SER A 72 -8.02 0.42 -23.57
N TYR A 73 -8.28 1.72 -23.40
CA TYR A 73 -8.89 2.25 -22.16
C TYR A 73 -10.30 1.72 -21.90
N LEU A 74 -11.11 1.52 -22.94
CA LEU A 74 -12.44 0.91 -22.81
C LEU A 74 -12.35 -0.54 -22.29
N LEU A 75 -11.51 -1.37 -22.93
CA LEU A 75 -11.30 -2.76 -22.51
C LEU A 75 -10.70 -2.82 -21.10
N GLY A 76 -9.71 -1.98 -20.81
CA GLY A 76 -9.12 -1.88 -19.48
C GLY A 76 -10.14 -1.46 -18.41
N SER A 77 -11.04 -0.53 -18.74
CA SER A 77 -12.12 -0.11 -17.84
C SER A 77 -13.11 -1.24 -17.58
N LEU A 78 -13.57 -1.95 -18.61
CA LEU A 78 -14.49 -3.08 -18.42
C LEU A 78 -13.87 -4.16 -17.52
N TYR A 79 -12.60 -4.50 -17.73
CA TYR A 79 -11.88 -5.46 -16.89
C TYR A 79 -11.75 -4.99 -15.43
N THR A 80 -11.38 -3.73 -15.19
CA THR A 80 -11.23 -3.23 -13.81
C THR A 80 -12.56 -3.12 -13.08
N TRP A 81 -13.65 -2.79 -13.79
CA TRP A 81 -15.01 -2.83 -13.24
C TRP A 81 -15.44 -4.25 -12.91
N MET A 82 -15.17 -5.24 -13.77
CA MET A 82 -15.46 -6.63 -13.47
C MET A 82 -14.73 -7.12 -12.22
N PHE A 83 -13.43 -6.82 -12.08
CA PHE A 83 -12.68 -7.18 -10.86
C PHE A 83 -13.22 -6.50 -9.62
N LEU A 84 -13.55 -5.20 -9.70
CA LEU A 84 -14.13 -4.46 -8.59
C LEU A 84 -15.47 -5.09 -8.16
N VAL A 85 -16.36 -5.40 -9.10
CA VAL A 85 -17.65 -6.03 -8.82
C VAL A 85 -17.46 -7.39 -8.15
N VAL A 86 -16.55 -8.22 -8.66
CA VAL A 86 -16.25 -9.54 -8.07
C VAL A 86 -15.69 -9.40 -6.65
N ASP A 87 -14.79 -8.45 -6.41
CA ASP A 87 -14.23 -8.23 -5.08
C ASP A 87 -15.29 -7.72 -4.11
N VAL A 88 -16.09 -6.73 -4.50
CA VAL A 88 -17.21 -6.23 -3.67
C VAL A 88 -18.20 -7.36 -3.37
N TYR A 89 -18.55 -8.18 -4.36
CA TYR A 89 -19.46 -9.30 -4.18
C TYR A 89 -18.92 -10.34 -3.18
N LYS A 90 -17.63 -10.68 -3.26
CA LYS A 90 -16.98 -11.57 -2.29
C LYS A 90 -17.01 -11.00 -0.88
N LEU A 91 -16.84 -9.68 -0.73
CA LEU A 91 -16.91 -9.02 0.56
C LEU A 91 -18.35 -8.96 1.11
N THR A 92 -19.38 -8.91 0.27
CA THR A 92 -20.77 -8.83 0.71
C THR A 92 -21.38 -10.19 1.06
N GLU A 93 -21.03 -11.24 0.32
CA GLU A 93 -21.57 -12.60 0.52
C GLU A 93 -20.92 -13.36 1.68
N CYS A 94 -19.73 -12.94 2.14
CA CYS A 94 -19.11 -13.53 3.33
C CYS A 94 -19.87 -13.11 4.60
N SER A 95 -20.89 -13.90 4.96
CA SER A 95 -21.73 -13.76 6.15
C SER A 95 -20.98 -14.12 7.44
N PHE A 96 -20.11 -13.23 7.91
CA PHE A 96 -19.48 -13.35 9.22
C PHE A 96 -20.05 -12.35 10.23
N THR A 97 -19.79 -12.58 11.52
CA THR A 97 -20.07 -11.66 12.63
C THR A 97 -19.54 -10.26 12.32
N VAL A 98 -20.17 -9.23 12.91
CA VAL A 98 -19.86 -7.80 12.64
C VAL A 98 -18.37 -7.47 12.81
N GLU A 99 -17.69 -8.10 13.75
CA GLU A 99 -16.26 -7.92 14.02
C GLU A 99 -15.37 -8.56 12.94
N ALA A 100 -15.67 -9.79 12.54
CA ALA A 100 -14.96 -10.48 11.46
C ALA A 100 -15.15 -9.77 10.11
N ARG A 101 -16.32 -9.16 9.89
CA ARG A 101 -16.59 -8.33 8.70
C ARG A 101 -15.70 -7.09 8.66
N ALA A 102 -15.52 -6.42 9.79
CA ALA A 102 -14.65 -5.24 9.86
C ALA A 102 -13.19 -5.60 9.56
N ILE A 103 -12.69 -6.71 10.11
CA ILE A 103 -11.32 -7.19 9.88
C ILE A 103 -11.08 -7.55 8.41
N LEU A 104 -12.00 -8.30 7.79
CA LEU A 104 -11.93 -8.64 6.37
C LEU A 104 -11.95 -7.39 5.48
N PHE A 105 -12.79 -6.42 5.83
CA PHE A 105 -12.83 -5.15 5.10
C PHE A 105 -11.51 -4.40 5.20
N VAL A 106 -10.97 -4.23 6.42
CA VAL A 106 -9.68 -3.54 6.65
C VAL A 106 -8.54 -4.21 5.87
N ARG A 107 -8.50 -5.55 5.82
CA ARG A 107 -7.52 -6.28 5.01
C ARG A 107 -7.65 -5.98 3.52
N ALA A 108 -8.86 -5.82 3.01
CA ALA A 108 -9.14 -5.60 1.58
C ALA A 108 -9.03 -4.14 1.11
N ILE A 109 -8.99 -3.15 2.02
CA ILE A 109 -8.88 -1.71 1.70
C ILE A 109 -7.81 -1.39 0.65
N PRO A 110 -6.53 -1.80 0.78
CA PRO A 110 -5.50 -1.39 -0.18
C PRO A 110 -5.79 -1.88 -1.59
N SER A 111 -6.39 -3.08 -1.74
CA SER A 111 -6.81 -3.61 -3.03
C SER A 111 -7.99 -2.85 -3.61
N LEU A 112 -9.03 -2.64 -2.81
CA LEU A 112 -10.24 -1.93 -3.21
C LEU A 112 -9.93 -0.48 -3.61
N LEU A 113 -9.01 0.19 -2.92
CA LEU A 113 -8.56 1.53 -3.28
C LEU A 113 -7.78 1.53 -4.59
N CYS A 114 -6.91 0.54 -4.82
CA CYS A 114 -6.19 0.42 -6.10
C CYS A 114 -7.13 0.17 -7.27
N LEU A 115 -8.06 -0.77 -7.12
CA LEU A 115 -9.06 -1.12 -8.13
C LEU A 115 -10.07 0.01 -8.35
N GLY A 116 -10.52 0.67 -7.29
CA GLY A 116 -11.40 1.84 -7.36
C GLY A 116 -10.73 3.03 -8.05
N TYR A 117 -9.45 3.28 -7.78
CA TYR A 117 -8.71 4.30 -8.51
C TYR A 117 -8.57 3.95 -10.00
N LEU A 118 -8.32 2.68 -10.34
CA LEU A 118 -8.26 2.22 -11.72
C LEU A 118 -9.62 2.30 -12.42
N SER A 119 -10.71 1.94 -11.74
CA SER A 119 -12.07 1.94 -12.30
C SER A 119 -12.57 3.35 -12.62
N ILE A 120 -12.10 4.37 -11.90
CA ILE A 120 -12.41 5.78 -12.16
C ILE A 120 -11.41 6.41 -13.16
N SER A 121 -10.11 6.12 -13.03
CA SER A 121 -9.09 6.78 -13.87
C SER A 121 -9.11 6.33 -15.33
N MET A 122 -9.45 5.07 -15.61
CA MET A 122 -9.56 4.53 -16.97
C MET A 122 -10.69 5.16 -17.80
N PRO A 123 -11.94 5.25 -17.33
CA PRO A 123 -13.01 5.88 -18.10
C PRO A 123 -12.79 7.38 -18.28
N ILE A 124 -12.21 8.08 -17.30
CA ILE A 124 -11.85 9.50 -17.48
C ILE A 124 -10.87 9.66 -18.65
N ARG A 125 -9.87 8.80 -18.75
CA ARG A 125 -8.92 8.80 -19.89
C ARG A 125 -9.56 8.41 -21.20
N PHE A 126 -10.50 7.47 -21.18
CA PHE A 126 -11.29 7.14 -22.35
C PHE A 126 -12.05 8.36 -22.88
N VAL A 127 -12.75 9.09 -22.00
CA VAL A 127 -13.46 10.33 -22.38
C VAL A 127 -12.50 11.39 -22.92
N LEU A 128 -11.34 11.58 -22.28
CA LEU A 128 -10.32 12.52 -22.76
C LEU A 128 -9.75 12.13 -24.13
N ALA A 129 -9.54 10.83 -24.37
CA ALA A 129 -9.04 10.29 -25.63
C ALA A 129 -10.08 10.46 -26.76
N CYS A 130 -11.35 10.21 -26.46
CA CYS A 130 -12.47 10.46 -27.37
C CYS A 130 -12.60 11.95 -27.71
N TRP A 131 -12.47 12.84 -26.72
CA TRP A 131 -12.49 14.29 -26.95
C TRP A 131 -11.35 14.70 -27.88
N ASN A 132 -10.12 14.28 -27.59
CA ASN A 132 -8.94 14.62 -28.40
C ASN A 132 -8.85 13.86 -29.73
N ARG A 133 -9.90 13.11 -30.13
CA ARG A 133 -9.98 12.29 -31.36
C ARG A 133 -8.81 11.31 -31.55
N ARG A 134 -8.18 10.85 -30.45
CA ARG A 134 -7.08 9.87 -30.47
C ARG A 134 -7.62 8.44 -30.47
N PHE A 135 -8.34 8.07 -31.53
CA PHE A 135 -8.98 6.74 -31.64
C PHE A 135 -8.01 5.64 -32.07
N PHE A 136 -7.03 5.95 -32.92
CA PHE A 136 -6.04 5.01 -33.42
C PHE A 136 -4.65 5.31 -32.85
N LEU A 137 -3.74 4.33 -32.91
CA LEU A 137 -2.30 4.60 -32.80
C LEU A 137 -1.99 5.65 -33.88
N SER A 138 -1.91 6.92 -33.50
CA SER A 138 -1.18 7.87 -34.32
C SER A 138 0.21 7.27 -34.43
N SER A 139 0.60 6.90 -35.65
CA SER A 139 1.99 6.61 -35.97
C SER A 139 2.85 7.66 -35.29
N GLU A 140 3.96 7.17 -34.75
CA GLU A 140 5.09 7.89 -34.15
C GLU A 140 5.77 8.83 -35.17
N ASP A 141 4.97 9.61 -35.91
CA ASP A 141 5.33 10.40 -37.08
C ASP A 141 4.85 11.86 -36.95
N GLU A 142 4.25 12.23 -35.82
CA GLU A 142 4.33 13.61 -35.37
C GLU A 142 5.68 13.78 -34.70
N THR A 143 6.68 14.06 -35.55
CA THR A 143 8.00 14.61 -35.21
C THR A 143 7.93 15.36 -33.88
N PRO A 144 8.74 15.02 -32.86
CA PRO A 144 8.81 15.85 -31.67
C PRO A 144 9.08 17.28 -32.14
N PRO A 145 8.27 18.29 -31.71
CA PRO A 145 8.53 19.66 -32.09
C PRO A 145 9.98 19.92 -31.72
N PHE A 146 10.84 20.21 -32.71
CA PHE A 146 12.28 20.41 -32.57
C PHE A 146 12.56 20.97 -31.18
N GLU A 147 13.02 20.11 -30.25
CA GLU A 147 13.28 20.57 -28.88
C GLU A 147 14.36 21.63 -29.02
N SER A 148 13.97 22.89 -28.86
CA SER A 148 14.90 23.99 -29.02
C SER A 148 16.03 23.76 -28.02
N LEU A 149 17.25 24.15 -28.38
CA LEU A 149 18.41 23.99 -27.50
C LEU A 149 18.16 24.66 -26.13
N ASP A 150 17.31 25.68 -26.11
CA ASP A 150 16.81 26.35 -24.91
C ASP A 150 15.83 25.50 -24.09
N ASP A 151 14.93 24.74 -24.72
CA ASP A 151 14.06 23.77 -24.02
C ASP A 151 14.87 22.65 -23.37
N ILE A 152 15.89 22.13 -24.07
CA ILE A 152 16.80 21.11 -23.54
C ILE A 152 17.61 21.68 -22.38
N LYS A 153 18.02 22.95 -22.44
CA LYS A 153 18.79 23.63 -21.39
C LYS A 153 17.94 23.94 -20.16
N GLU A 154 16.67 24.29 -20.36
CA GLU A 154 15.69 24.50 -19.29
C GLU A 154 15.13 23.18 -18.72
N SER A 155 15.33 22.07 -19.42
CA SER A 155 14.98 20.74 -18.96
C SER A 155 15.70 20.39 -17.65
N PHE A 156 15.14 19.42 -16.91
CA PHE A 156 15.76 18.94 -15.68
C PHE A 156 17.17 18.38 -15.94
N GLN A 157 17.37 17.70 -17.06
CA GLN A 157 18.67 17.13 -17.43
C GLN A 157 19.70 18.24 -17.69
N GLY A 158 19.33 19.27 -18.45
CA GLY A 158 20.17 20.44 -18.70
C GLY A 158 20.57 21.17 -17.41
N LYS A 159 19.59 21.43 -16.52
CA LYS A 159 19.84 22.02 -15.19
C LYS A 159 20.72 21.13 -14.31
N HIS A 160 20.56 19.80 -14.39
CA HIS A 160 21.34 18.85 -13.62
C HIS A 160 22.81 18.86 -14.03
N VAL A 161 23.09 18.73 -15.34
CA VAL A 161 24.47 18.76 -15.88
C VAL A 161 25.14 20.11 -15.58
N ARG A 162 24.42 21.22 -15.77
CA ARG A 162 24.94 22.56 -15.42
C ARG A 162 25.28 22.69 -13.94
N LYS A 163 24.54 22.03 -13.06
CA LYS A 163 24.84 21.98 -11.62
C LYS A 163 26.07 21.12 -11.30
N LEU A 164 26.29 20.02 -12.02
CA LEU A 164 27.49 19.18 -11.86
C LEU A 164 28.77 19.91 -12.31
N LEU A 165 28.67 20.73 -13.36
CA LEU A 165 29.80 21.49 -13.90
C LEU A 165 30.07 22.80 -13.13
N ARG A 166 29.16 23.25 -12.26
CA ARG A 166 29.34 24.46 -11.44
C ARG A 166 30.25 24.15 -10.26
N LYS A 167 31.25 25.02 -10.03
CA LYS A 167 32.17 24.93 -8.88
C LYS A 167 31.38 24.91 -7.56
N PRO A 168 31.67 23.99 -6.62
CA PRO A 168 30.96 23.92 -5.35
C PRO A 168 31.20 25.21 -4.53
N GLU A 169 30.11 25.84 -4.10
CA GLU A 169 30.16 27.01 -3.23
C GLU A 169 30.44 26.57 -1.79
N VAL A 170 31.53 27.07 -1.20
CA VAL A 170 31.91 26.77 0.18
C VAL A 170 30.96 27.54 1.11
N LYS A 171 30.06 26.83 1.80
CA LYS A 171 29.16 27.44 2.78
C LYS A 171 29.95 27.84 4.04
N ALA A 172 29.80 29.10 4.47
CA ALA A 172 30.43 29.60 5.70
C ALA A 172 29.96 28.84 6.95
N LYS A 173 30.87 28.58 7.89
CA LYS A 173 30.57 27.89 9.16
C LYS A 173 29.68 28.76 10.05
N LYS A 174 28.58 28.19 10.56
CA LYS A 174 27.67 28.83 11.52
C LYS A 174 28.30 28.82 12.92
N VAL A 175 28.30 29.96 13.62
CA VAL A 175 28.90 30.14 14.96
C VAL A 175 27.81 30.08 16.05
N GLY A 176 28.02 29.28 17.11
CA GLY A 176 27.21 29.25 18.34
C GLY A 176 26.59 27.88 18.70
N ALA A 177 26.76 27.41 19.95
CA ALA A 177 26.38 26.05 20.41
C ALA A 177 24.90 25.70 20.25
N VAL A 178 23.99 26.61 20.59
CA VAL A 178 22.53 26.41 20.44
C VAL A 178 22.12 26.36 18.96
N ASN A 179 22.76 27.21 18.14
CA ASN A 179 22.58 27.20 16.69
C ASN A 179 23.19 25.95 16.05
N ILE A 180 24.25 25.38 16.64
CA ILE A 180 24.83 24.10 16.21
C ILE A 180 23.84 22.97 16.46
N ILE A 181 23.31 22.80 17.68
CA ILE A 181 22.37 21.70 18.00
C ILE A 181 21.08 21.80 17.17
N LYS A 182 20.48 22.99 17.08
CA LYS A 182 19.28 23.22 16.25
C LYS A 182 19.57 22.95 14.77
N SER A 183 20.75 23.32 14.28
CA SER A 183 21.13 23.04 12.89
C SER A 183 21.40 21.56 12.62
N VAL A 184 21.95 20.81 13.59
CA VAL A 184 22.18 19.36 13.48
C VAL A 184 20.86 18.61 13.46
N PHE A 185 19.94 18.94 14.37
CA PHE A 185 18.60 18.33 14.40
C PHE A 185 17.83 18.66 13.12
N SER A 186 17.81 19.95 12.72
CA SER A 186 17.18 20.36 11.48
C SER A 186 17.82 19.73 10.25
N ASN A 187 19.14 19.52 10.22
CA ASN A 187 19.80 18.80 9.12
C ASN A 187 19.40 17.33 9.09
N LYS A 188 19.30 16.68 10.25
CA LYS A 188 18.89 15.27 10.32
C LYS A 188 17.44 15.07 9.91
N VAL A 189 16.55 15.97 10.33
CA VAL A 189 15.16 15.99 9.87
C VAL A 189 15.07 16.28 8.36
N TYR A 190 15.89 17.22 7.85
CA TYR A 190 16.00 17.52 6.42
C TYR A 190 16.59 16.34 5.60
N GLU A 191 17.44 15.53 6.21
CA GLU A 191 17.98 14.31 5.60
C GLU A 191 16.95 13.16 5.61
N LEU A 192 16.09 13.11 6.64
CA LEU A 192 15.03 12.11 6.79
C LEU A 192 13.81 12.39 5.89
N LEU A 193 13.43 13.66 5.74
CA LEU A 193 12.28 14.06 4.93
C LEU A 193 12.61 14.03 3.44
N TYR A 194 11.72 13.42 2.66
CA TYR A 194 11.84 13.45 1.22
C TYR A 194 11.68 14.88 0.68
N HIS A 195 12.70 15.37 -0.02
CA HIS A 195 12.67 16.67 -0.68
C HIS A 195 12.42 16.53 -2.18
N ARG A 196 11.20 16.88 -2.59
CA ARG A 196 10.81 16.93 -4.00
C ARG A 196 11.63 17.99 -4.76
N LYS A 197 12.53 17.53 -5.63
CA LYS A 197 13.23 18.41 -6.58
C LYS A 197 12.34 18.67 -7.79
N ARG A 198 12.03 19.95 -8.06
CA ARG A 198 11.27 20.34 -9.27
C ARG A 198 11.98 19.82 -10.52
N GLY A 199 11.24 19.09 -11.35
CA GLY A 199 11.74 18.49 -12.59
C GLY A 199 12.36 17.09 -12.44
N PHE A 200 12.81 16.69 -11.24
CA PHE A 200 13.28 15.32 -11.02
C PHE A 200 12.09 14.37 -10.94
N ARG A 201 12.19 13.23 -11.61
CA ARG A 201 11.15 12.20 -11.59
C ARG A 201 11.78 10.85 -11.39
N TYR A 202 11.25 10.09 -10.44
CA TYR A 202 11.60 8.70 -10.28
C TYR A 202 11.02 7.85 -11.42
N PRO A 203 11.73 6.77 -11.82
CA PRO A 203 11.19 5.79 -12.74
C PRO A 203 9.94 5.15 -12.13
N SER A 204 8.93 4.89 -12.96
CA SER A 204 7.65 4.28 -12.51
C SER A 204 7.86 2.99 -11.74
N ARG A 205 8.82 2.15 -12.16
CA ARG A 205 9.19 0.91 -11.49
C ARG A 205 9.59 1.11 -10.02
N LEU A 206 10.39 2.14 -9.72
CA LEU A 206 10.82 2.40 -8.34
C LEU A 206 9.63 2.82 -7.48
N ILE A 207 8.78 3.71 -8.00
CA ILE A 207 7.57 4.16 -7.29
C ILE A 207 6.64 2.97 -7.04
N SER A 208 6.41 2.11 -8.04
CA SER A 208 5.58 0.92 -7.89
C SER A 208 6.12 -0.03 -6.81
N VAL A 209 7.44 -0.28 -6.77
CA VAL A 209 8.05 -1.15 -5.75
C VAL A 209 7.89 -0.56 -4.35
N MET A 210 8.11 0.74 -4.18
CA MET A 210 7.91 1.39 -2.87
C MET A 210 6.44 1.38 -2.44
N PHE A 211 5.53 1.59 -3.39
CA PHE A 211 4.09 1.52 -3.15
C PHE A 211 3.64 0.12 -2.72
N ILE A 212 4.08 -0.92 -3.44
CA ILE A 212 3.78 -2.32 -3.09
C ILE A 212 4.38 -2.67 -1.73
N ALA A 213 5.62 -2.25 -1.45
CA ALA A 213 6.24 -2.47 -0.14
C ALA A 213 5.41 -1.83 0.98
N GLY A 214 4.91 -0.61 0.79
CA GLY A 214 3.99 0.04 1.74
C GLY A 214 2.70 -0.74 1.94
N CYS A 215 2.09 -1.24 0.85
CA CYS A 215 0.90 -2.08 0.93
C CYS A 215 1.16 -3.40 1.70
N VAL A 216 2.29 -4.06 1.43
CA VAL A 216 2.68 -5.30 2.13
C VAL A 216 2.92 -5.04 3.62
N ILE A 217 3.63 -3.97 3.97
CA ILE A 217 3.83 -3.57 5.37
C ILE A 217 2.48 -3.32 6.04
N TYR A 218 1.57 -2.59 5.39
CA TYR A 218 0.23 -2.35 5.91
C TYR A 218 -0.50 -3.66 6.21
N VAL A 219 -0.56 -4.57 5.23
CA VAL A 219 -1.29 -5.83 5.43
C VAL A 219 -0.65 -6.68 6.52
N LEU A 220 0.70 -6.79 6.56
CA LEU A 220 1.39 -7.49 7.64
C LEU A 220 1.12 -6.88 9.02
N THR A 221 1.04 -5.55 9.13
CA THR A 221 0.72 -4.89 10.40
C THR A 221 -0.71 -5.19 10.85
N VAL A 222 -1.67 -5.24 9.92
CA VAL A 222 -3.07 -5.60 10.22
C VAL A 222 -3.16 -7.06 10.66
N GLU A 223 -2.50 -7.99 9.96
CA GLU A 223 -2.50 -9.40 10.35
C GLU A 223 -1.88 -9.63 11.73
N LEU A 224 -0.75 -8.96 12.03
CA LEU A 224 -0.10 -9.05 13.33
C LEU A 224 -1.05 -8.54 14.43
N LEU A 225 -1.70 -7.40 14.19
CA LEU A 225 -2.66 -6.81 15.12
C LEU A 225 -3.80 -7.79 15.42
N VAL A 226 -4.41 -8.39 14.38
CA VAL A 226 -5.51 -9.35 14.55
C VAL A 226 -5.06 -10.56 15.36
N GLN A 227 -3.86 -11.11 15.08
CA GLN A 227 -3.31 -12.22 15.85
C GLN A 227 -3.08 -11.85 17.32
N VAL A 228 -2.53 -10.65 17.59
CA VAL A 228 -2.30 -10.19 18.96
C VAL A 228 -3.60 -10.06 19.74
N ILE A 229 -4.67 -9.52 19.13
CA ILE A 229 -5.99 -9.45 19.77
C ILE A 229 -6.50 -10.85 20.10
N GLN A 230 -6.43 -11.79 19.15
CA GLN A 230 -6.84 -13.18 19.41
C GLN A 230 -6.07 -13.86 20.55
N TYR A 231 -4.78 -13.56 20.71
CA TYR A 231 -3.99 -14.06 21.83
C TYR A 231 -4.38 -13.41 23.16
N ILE A 232 -4.77 -12.14 23.16
CA ILE A 232 -5.25 -11.43 24.36
C ILE A 232 -6.59 -12.02 24.80
N ASP A 233 -7.55 -12.19 23.89
CA ASP A 233 -8.87 -12.76 24.20
C ASP A 233 -8.75 -14.20 24.74
N LEU A 234 -7.84 -14.99 24.16
CA LEU A 234 -7.55 -16.34 24.64
C LEU A 234 -6.91 -16.32 26.04
N ALA A 235 -6.04 -15.35 26.32
CA ALA A 235 -5.43 -15.20 27.64
C ALA A 235 -6.47 -14.78 28.69
N GLU A 236 -7.39 -13.87 28.35
CA GLU A 236 -8.48 -13.43 29.22
C GLU A 236 -9.39 -14.60 29.60
N THR A 237 -9.90 -15.34 28.61
CA THR A 237 -10.73 -16.53 28.85
C THR A 237 -10.00 -17.63 29.62
N PHE A 238 -8.69 -17.78 29.42
CA PHE A 238 -7.87 -18.70 30.20
C PHE A 238 -7.72 -18.24 31.66
N ILE A 239 -7.56 -16.94 31.91
CA ILE A 239 -7.47 -16.38 33.26
C ILE A 239 -8.82 -16.53 33.98
N GLU A 240 -9.93 -16.19 33.33
CA GLU A 240 -11.29 -16.33 33.89
C GLU A 240 -11.58 -17.77 34.31
N THR A 241 -11.25 -18.75 33.45
CA THR A 241 -11.43 -20.18 33.78
C THR A 241 -10.56 -20.64 34.95
N GLN A 242 -9.32 -20.13 35.08
CA GLN A 242 -8.50 -20.42 36.27
C GLN A 242 -9.04 -19.74 37.53
N LEU A 243 -9.60 -18.53 37.41
CA LEU A 243 -10.18 -17.79 38.52
C LEU A 243 -11.42 -18.51 39.08
N GLN A 244 -12.30 -18.97 38.18
CA GLN A 244 -13.48 -19.78 38.51
C GLN A 244 -13.07 -21.12 39.15
N ALA A 245 -12.01 -21.76 38.65
CA ALA A 245 -11.49 -22.99 39.27
C ALA A 245 -10.93 -22.78 40.69
N LEU A 246 -10.55 -21.56 41.05
CA LEU A 246 -10.13 -21.17 42.40
C LEU A 246 -11.29 -20.75 43.30
N GLY A 247 -12.53 -20.78 42.82
CA GLY A 247 -13.74 -20.46 43.59
C GLY A 247 -14.06 -18.97 43.68
N PHE A 248 -13.48 -18.14 42.81
CA PHE A 248 -13.98 -16.78 42.57
C PHE A 248 -15.14 -16.88 41.56
N ASP A 249 -16.35 -17.11 42.06
CA ASP A 249 -17.57 -16.99 41.26
C ASP A 249 -18.08 -15.55 41.35
N ASP A 250 -18.44 -14.96 40.20
CA ASP A 250 -19.01 -13.59 40.08
C ASP A 250 -20.41 -13.43 40.72
N GLU A 251 -20.85 -14.37 41.57
CA GLU A 251 -22.19 -14.35 42.18
C GLU A 251 -22.31 -13.53 43.47
N ASP A 252 -21.22 -13.02 44.05
CA ASP A 252 -21.31 -12.17 45.24
C ASP A 252 -21.42 -10.67 44.87
N GLU A 253 -22.66 -10.22 44.68
CA GLU A 253 -23.04 -8.81 44.73
C GLU A 253 -22.48 -8.12 46.00
N ASP A 254 -21.97 -6.89 45.82
CA ASP A 254 -21.87 -5.84 46.84
C ASP A 254 -20.65 -5.80 47.80
N TYR A 255 -19.42 -6.03 47.31
CA TYR A 255 -18.22 -5.49 47.96
C TYR A 255 -17.58 -4.35 47.14
N PRO A 256 -17.31 -3.16 47.75
CA PRO A 256 -16.52 -2.13 47.10
C PRO A 256 -15.11 -2.67 46.87
N VAL A 257 -14.75 -2.86 45.60
CA VAL A 257 -13.41 -3.26 45.19
C VAL A 257 -12.43 -2.15 45.58
N ASP A 258 -11.66 -2.37 46.65
CA ASP A 258 -10.54 -1.50 47.00
C ASP A 258 -9.50 -1.57 45.86
N PRO A 259 -9.08 -0.43 45.27
CA PRO A 259 -8.18 -0.40 44.12
C PRO A 259 -6.76 -0.94 44.41
N ASP A 260 -6.46 -1.22 45.68
CA ASP A 260 -5.16 -1.71 46.15
C ASP A 260 -5.02 -3.25 46.08
N GLN A 261 -6.08 -3.97 45.72
CA GLN A 261 -6.09 -5.45 45.67
C GLN A 261 -6.13 -6.04 44.26
N ILE A 262 -5.80 -5.24 43.25
CA ILE A 262 -5.62 -5.72 41.87
C ILE A 262 -4.29 -6.50 41.83
N PRO A 263 -4.28 -7.79 41.45
CA PRO A 263 -3.04 -8.55 41.38
C PRO A 263 -2.10 -7.92 40.34
N PRO A 264 -0.78 -7.86 40.62
CA PRO A 264 0.19 -7.18 39.76
C PRO A 264 0.24 -7.74 38.32
N SER A 265 -0.26 -8.97 38.10
CA SER A 265 -0.43 -9.57 36.77
C SER A 265 -1.44 -8.82 35.90
N LEU A 266 -2.53 -8.29 36.47
CA LEU A 266 -3.60 -7.60 35.74
C LEU A 266 -3.20 -6.17 35.36
N GLN A 267 -2.45 -5.48 36.24
CA GLN A 267 -1.84 -4.18 35.93
C GLN A 267 -0.82 -4.28 34.79
N ILE A 268 -0.05 -5.37 34.72
CA ILE A 268 0.90 -5.61 33.63
C ILE A 268 0.16 -5.85 32.31
N GLY A 269 -0.95 -6.60 32.31
CA GLY A 269 -1.79 -6.80 31.12
C GLY A 269 -2.36 -5.49 30.58
N LEU A 270 -2.88 -4.63 31.45
CA LEU A 270 -3.45 -3.33 31.08
C LEU A 270 -2.39 -2.33 30.60
N LEU A 271 -1.19 -2.35 31.21
CA LEU A 271 -0.03 -1.58 30.74
C LEU A 271 0.48 -2.05 29.38
N ILE A 272 0.54 -3.36 29.14
CA ILE A 272 0.94 -3.93 27.85
C ILE A 272 -0.09 -3.59 26.78
N ALA A 273 -1.40 -3.67 27.09
CA ALA A 273 -2.47 -3.26 26.20
C ALA A 273 -2.40 -1.76 25.86
N GLN A 274 -2.21 -0.87 26.85
CA GLN A 274 -2.04 0.57 26.62
C GLN A 274 -0.77 0.90 25.83
N VAL A 275 0.35 0.21 26.08
CA VAL A 275 1.60 0.39 25.32
C VAL A 275 1.46 -0.13 23.89
N LEU A 276 0.73 -1.23 23.67
CA LEU A 276 0.39 -1.74 22.35
C LEU A 276 -0.53 -0.78 21.61
N TYR A 277 -1.61 -0.29 22.24
CA TYR A 277 -2.56 0.66 21.65
C TYR A 277 -1.87 1.99 21.28
N GLY A 278 -1.02 2.52 22.17
CA GLY A 278 -0.24 3.74 21.93
C GLY A 278 0.84 3.59 20.84
N ARG A 279 1.46 2.40 20.71
CA ARG A 279 2.35 2.11 19.56
C ARG A 279 1.58 1.89 18.26
N LEU A 280 0.35 1.39 18.34
CA LEU A 280 -0.49 1.12 17.19
C LEU A 280 -0.94 2.39 16.48
N GLU A 281 -1.38 3.42 17.24
CA GLU A 281 -1.72 4.74 16.67
C GLU A 281 -0.52 5.41 16.01
N PHE A 282 0.68 5.21 16.57
CA PHE A 282 1.92 5.73 16.00
C PHE A 282 2.27 5.06 14.67
N PHE A 283 2.07 3.75 14.55
CA PHE A 283 2.29 2.99 13.32
C PHE A 283 1.21 3.24 12.25
N LEU A 284 -0.06 3.36 12.63
CA LEU A 284 -1.15 3.74 11.73
C LEU A 284 -0.95 5.14 11.18
N SER A 285 -0.57 6.11 12.03
CA SER A 285 -0.23 7.46 11.59
C SER A 285 0.97 7.48 10.63
N PHE A 286 1.98 6.63 10.85
CA PHE A 286 3.13 6.53 9.96
C PHE A 286 2.78 5.92 8.60
N SER A 287 1.91 4.91 8.58
CA SER A 287 1.48 4.23 7.34
C SER A 287 0.56 5.14 6.50
N ILE A 288 -0.34 5.88 7.15
CA ILE A 288 -1.22 6.86 6.49
C ILE A 288 -0.41 8.08 5.99
N CYS A 289 0.54 8.59 6.78
CA CYS A 289 1.46 9.64 6.33
C CYS A 289 2.36 9.17 5.19
N GLY A 290 2.80 7.91 5.19
CA GLY A 290 3.55 7.33 4.08
C GLY A 290 2.76 7.31 2.77
N PHE A 291 1.48 6.95 2.85
CA PHE A 291 0.55 6.97 1.70
C PHE A 291 0.35 8.38 1.13
N PHE A 292 0.17 9.40 1.98
CA PHE A 292 0.03 10.79 1.54
C PHE A 292 1.34 11.42 1.04
N CYS A 293 2.48 11.05 1.64
CA CYS A 293 3.79 11.61 1.28
C CYS A 293 4.32 11.06 -0.06
N VAL A 294 3.89 9.87 -0.48
CA VAL A 294 4.22 9.31 -1.82
C VAL A 294 3.37 9.95 -2.93
N GLN A 295 2.22 10.53 -2.60
CA GLN A 295 1.30 11.17 -3.56
C GLN A 295 1.57 12.68 -3.79
N LEU A 296 2.44 13.30 -2.98
CA LEU A 296 2.85 14.72 -3.06
C LEU A 296 4.27 14.91 -3.65
#